data_AF-A0A963V746-F1
#
_entry.id   AF-A0A963V746-F1
#
_cell.length_a   1.000
_cell.length_b   1.000
_cell.length_c   1.000
_cell.angle_alpha   90.00
_cell.angle_beta   90.00
_cell.angle_gamma   90.00
#
_symmetry.space_group_name_H-M   'P 1'
#
loop_
_entity.id
_entity.type
_entity.pdbx_description
1 polymer ?
#
loop_
_entity_poly.entity_id
_entity_poly.type
_entity_poly.pdbx_seq_one_letter_code
_entity_poly.pdbx_strand_id
1 'polypeptide(L)'
;MNLSQGRPYLAIPGPSVMPDRVLAAMHRPAPDIYAGALIDMTASLYPDLRAVARTAHHVAIYIGNGHAAWEAANTNLFSRGDRAMALVTGQFGTSWANAVERLGVRVDRIDFGRNAPADPARLADALRADVRQEIKAVLLTHVDTASTVKNDVAAIRSALDGTGHPALLAVDCIASLGCDPFEMDLWGVDVMVGASQKGLMTPPGLGFVWFSDRAAERCRASDLRTPYWDWTPRA
;
A
#
# COMPACT_ATOMS: atom_id res chain seq x y z
N MET A 1 3.08 -30.79 -31.11
CA MET A 1 2.74 -31.47 -29.85
C MET A 1 3.65 -30.88 -28.78
N ASN A 2 3.11 -30.23 -27.75
CA ASN A 2 3.95 -29.60 -26.71
C ASN A 2 4.53 -30.71 -25.80
N LEU A 3 5.86 -30.74 -25.65
CA LEU A 3 6.60 -31.71 -24.84
C LEU A 3 6.69 -31.30 -23.35
N SER A 4 6.00 -30.25 -22.92
CA SER A 4 5.96 -29.84 -21.52
C SER A 4 5.13 -30.82 -20.67
N GLN A 5 5.77 -31.87 -20.16
CA GLN A 5 5.15 -32.92 -19.34
C GLN A 5 5.39 -32.72 -17.82
N GLY A 6 5.37 -31.47 -17.34
CA GLY A 6 5.67 -31.13 -15.94
C GLY A 6 4.74 -30.06 -15.37
N ARG A 7 4.90 -29.75 -14.07
CA ARG A 7 4.17 -28.65 -13.43
C ARG A 7 4.55 -27.32 -14.11
N PRO A 8 3.59 -26.46 -14.49
CA PRO A 8 3.89 -25.12 -14.98
C PRO A 8 4.74 -24.34 -13.97
N TYR A 9 5.83 -23.72 -14.44
CA TYR A 9 6.67 -22.85 -13.62
C TYR A 9 6.35 -21.39 -13.93
N LEU A 10 5.93 -20.65 -12.89
CA LEU A 10 5.54 -19.24 -13.00
C LEU A 10 6.59 -18.36 -12.30
N ALA A 11 7.36 -17.60 -13.10
CA ALA A 11 8.40 -16.68 -12.62
C ALA A 11 8.12 -15.23 -13.04
N ILE A 12 6.85 -14.83 -12.97
CA ILE A 12 6.46 -13.41 -13.05
C ILE A 12 6.39 -12.85 -11.62
N PRO A 13 6.53 -11.54 -11.42
CA PRO A 13 6.54 -10.95 -10.08
C PRO A 13 5.13 -10.82 -9.46
N GLY A 14 4.16 -11.64 -9.87
CA GLY A 14 2.77 -11.60 -9.40
C GLY A 14 1.76 -11.83 -10.55
N PRO A 15 0.72 -12.67 -10.35
CA PRO A 15 0.44 -13.50 -9.18
C PRO A 15 1.57 -14.50 -8.87
N SER A 16 1.85 -14.76 -7.59
CA SER A 16 2.88 -15.72 -7.18
C SER A 16 2.39 -17.17 -7.31
N VAL A 17 3.32 -18.12 -7.25
CA VAL A 17 2.97 -19.52 -7.00
C VAL A 17 2.25 -19.62 -5.66
N MET A 18 1.23 -20.48 -5.58
CA MET A 18 0.46 -20.72 -4.35
C MET A 18 0.84 -22.08 -3.75
N PRO A 19 1.04 -22.18 -2.42
CA PRO A 19 1.28 -23.46 -1.76
C PRO A 19 0.06 -24.39 -1.87
N ASP A 20 0.30 -25.69 -2.04
CA ASP A 20 -0.77 -26.70 -2.14
C ASP A 20 -1.75 -26.66 -0.95
N ARG A 21 -1.25 -26.34 0.25
CA ARG A 21 -2.10 -26.15 1.46
C ARG A 21 -3.11 -25.00 1.33
N VAL A 22 -2.75 -23.92 0.63
CA VAL A 22 -3.64 -22.76 0.42
C VAL A 22 -4.70 -23.12 -0.62
N LEU A 23 -4.31 -23.81 -1.69
CA LEU A 23 -5.25 -24.33 -2.70
C LEU A 23 -6.25 -25.31 -2.07
N ALA A 24 -5.76 -26.25 -1.26
CA ALA A 24 -6.61 -27.19 -0.53
C ALA A 24 -7.56 -26.48 0.43
N ALA A 25 -7.08 -25.46 1.15
CA ALA A 25 -7.93 -24.65 2.01
C ALA A 25 -9.03 -23.94 1.21
N MET A 26 -8.80 -23.51 -0.03
CA MET A 26 -9.84 -22.85 -0.82
C MET A 26 -10.85 -23.80 -1.48
N HIS A 27 -10.55 -25.09 -1.57
CA HIS A 27 -11.39 -26.07 -2.26
C HIS A 27 -12.60 -26.50 -1.41
N ARG A 28 -13.57 -25.61 -1.27
CA ARG A 28 -14.80 -25.81 -0.50
C ARG A 28 -15.99 -25.03 -1.08
N PRO A 29 -17.25 -25.41 -0.79
CA PRO A 29 -18.43 -24.62 -1.15
C PRO A 29 -18.42 -23.22 -0.50
N ALA A 30 -19.20 -22.30 -1.06
CA ALA A 30 -19.39 -20.97 -0.48
C ALA A 30 -19.96 -21.08 0.96
N PRO A 31 -19.35 -20.41 1.96
CA PRO A 31 -19.87 -20.40 3.32
C PRO A 31 -21.08 -19.45 3.43
N ASP A 32 -21.86 -19.61 4.50
CA ASP A 32 -22.77 -18.55 4.96
C ASP A 32 -21.94 -17.35 5.42
N ILE A 33 -22.24 -16.17 4.89
CA ILE A 33 -21.49 -14.94 5.18
C ILE A 33 -22.03 -14.17 6.38
N TYR A 34 -23.18 -14.56 6.91
CA TYR A 34 -23.85 -13.89 8.04
C TYR A 34 -23.73 -14.67 9.35
N ALA A 35 -23.16 -15.88 9.33
CA ALA A 35 -23.05 -16.73 10.51
C ALA A 35 -21.85 -17.68 10.47
N GLY A 36 -21.53 -18.25 11.64
CA GLY A 36 -20.58 -19.35 11.78
C GLY A 36 -19.12 -18.97 11.56
N ALA A 37 -18.34 -19.95 11.13
CA ALA A 37 -16.87 -19.90 11.14
C ALA A 37 -16.25 -18.75 10.32
N LEU A 38 -16.97 -18.14 9.37
CA LEU A 38 -16.44 -17.04 8.58
C LEU A 38 -16.25 -15.76 9.42
N ILE A 39 -17.15 -15.51 10.37
CA ILE A 39 -17.07 -14.34 11.27
C ILE A 39 -15.84 -14.48 12.16
N ASP A 40 -15.69 -15.64 12.81
CA ASP A 40 -14.56 -15.93 13.70
C ASP A 40 -13.22 -15.92 12.95
N MET A 41 -13.20 -16.50 11.75
CA MET A 41 -12.02 -16.48 10.89
C MET A 41 -11.64 -15.06 10.47
N THR A 42 -12.62 -14.24 10.05
CA THR A 42 -12.35 -12.84 9.68
C THR A 42 -11.77 -12.06 10.87
N ALA A 43 -12.33 -12.25 12.07
CA ALA A 43 -11.82 -11.62 13.29
C ALA A 43 -10.36 -12.03 13.60
N SER A 44 -9.99 -13.29 13.35
CA SER A 44 -8.61 -13.76 13.56
C SER A 44 -7.61 -13.21 12.53
N LEU A 45 -8.06 -12.74 11.36
CA LEU A 45 -7.15 -12.18 10.35
C LEU A 45 -6.57 -10.82 10.75
N TYR A 46 -7.33 -9.99 11.49
CA TYR A 46 -6.87 -8.65 11.88
C TYR A 46 -5.56 -8.64 12.69
N PRO A 47 -5.39 -9.41 13.78
CA PRO A 47 -4.11 -9.47 14.48
C PRO A 47 -2.97 -10.02 13.62
N ASP A 48 -3.22 -11.00 12.75
CA ASP A 48 -2.20 -11.56 11.85
C ASP A 48 -1.76 -10.54 10.79
N LEU A 49 -2.70 -9.79 10.21
CA LEU A 49 -2.42 -8.72 9.26
C LEU A 49 -1.66 -7.57 9.92
N ARG A 50 -1.97 -7.24 11.17
CA ARG A 50 -1.18 -6.28 11.97
C ARG A 50 0.24 -6.79 12.22
N ALA A 51 0.38 -8.08 12.57
CA ALA A 51 1.68 -8.69 12.82
C ALA A 51 2.57 -8.70 11.56
N VAL A 52 2.03 -9.03 10.38
CA VAL A 52 2.81 -9.07 9.13
C VAL A 52 3.26 -7.68 8.67
N ALA A 53 2.47 -6.64 8.97
CA ALA A 53 2.84 -5.24 8.73
C ALA A 53 3.71 -4.65 9.87
N ARG A 54 3.91 -5.40 10.96
CA ARG A 54 4.58 -4.97 12.18
C ARG A 54 4.03 -3.66 12.73
N THR A 55 2.72 -3.65 12.94
CA THR A 55 1.99 -2.48 13.42
C THR A 55 1.00 -2.82 14.54
N ALA A 56 0.82 -1.89 15.47
CA ALA A 56 -0.29 -1.87 16.41
C ALA A 56 -1.50 -1.07 15.91
N HIS A 57 -1.39 -0.41 14.76
CA HIS A 57 -2.44 0.41 14.16
C HIS A 57 -3.52 -0.42 13.45
N HIS A 58 -4.35 0.26 12.66
CA HIS A 58 -5.55 -0.27 12.04
C HIS A 58 -5.25 -0.96 10.71
N VAL A 59 -6.14 -1.87 10.30
CA VAL A 59 -6.12 -2.49 8.97
C VAL A 59 -7.54 -2.61 8.43
N ALA A 60 -7.73 -2.17 7.18
CA ALA A 60 -8.97 -2.36 6.43
C ALA A 60 -8.77 -3.41 5.31
N ILE A 61 -9.69 -4.35 5.23
CA ILE A 61 -9.70 -5.42 4.23
C ILE A 61 -10.72 -5.10 3.13
N TYR A 62 -10.30 -5.16 1.88
CA TYR A 62 -11.13 -4.89 0.70
C TYR A 62 -11.17 -6.10 -0.22
N ILE A 63 -12.35 -6.36 -0.80
CA ILE A 63 -12.47 -7.25 -1.96
C ILE A 63 -12.04 -6.44 -3.20
N GLY A 64 -10.88 -6.77 -3.75
CA GLY A 64 -10.24 -6.04 -4.84
C GLY A 64 -8.76 -6.40 -5.01
N ASN A 65 -8.13 -5.96 -6.09
CA ASN A 65 -6.69 -6.13 -6.28
C ASN A 65 -5.88 -4.99 -5.62
N GLY A 66 -4.57 -4.96 -5.82
CA GLY A 66 -3.72 -3.90 -5.25
C GLY A 66 -4.09 -2.48 -5.71
N HIS A 67 -4.58 -2.29 -6.93
CA HIS A 67 -5.02 -0.97 -7.39
C HIS A 67 -6.35 -0.53 -6.76
N ALA A 68 -7.22 -1.48 -6.39
CA ALA A 68 -8.37 -1.17 -5.54
C ALA A 68 -7.91 -0.68 -4.15
N ALA A 69 -6.87 -1.28 -3.58
CA ALA A 69 -6.29 -0.82 -2.33
C ALA A 69 -5.60 0.56 -2.47
N TRP A 70 -4.98 0.87 -3.61
CA TRP A 70 -4.54 2.25 -3.91
C TRP A 70 -5.70 3.23 -3.90
N GLU A 71 -6.80 2.95 -4.61
CA GLU A 71 -7.94 3.86 -4.64
C GLU A 71 -8.57 4.04 -3.26
N ALA A 72 -8.68 2.95 -2.48
CA ALA A 72 -9.10 3.01 -1.08
C ALA A 72 -8.18 3.93 -0.26
N ALA A 73 -6.86 3.73 -0.32
CA ALA A 73 -5.92 4.58 0.39
C ALA A 73 -6.02 6.05 -0.06
N ASN A 74 -6.07 6.30 -1.37
CA ASN A 74 -6.12 7.66 -1.94
C ASN A 74 -7.40 8.41 -1.54
N THR A 75 -8.55 7.75 -1.65
CA THR A 75 -9.84 8.39 -1.37
C THR A 75 -10.04 8.68 0.11
N ASN A 76 -9.43 7.89 1.01
CA ASN A 76 -9.38 8.25 2.42
C ASN A 76 -8.31 9.32 2.70
N LEU A 77 -7.14 9.27 2.06
CA LEU A 77 -6.06 10.22 2.31
C LEU A 77 -6.40 11.65 1.87
N PHE A 78 -7.11 11.83 0.77
CA PHE A 78 -7.21 13.14 0.09
C PHE A 78 -8.65 13.67 -0.04
N SER A 79 -8.73 14.99 -0.12
CA SER A 79 -9.85 15.74 -0.69
C SER A 79 -9.50 16.27 -2.08
N ARG A 80 -10.51 16.63 -2.86
CA ARG A 80 -10.29 17.30 -4.15
C ARG A 80 -9.51 18.61 -3.95
N GLY A 81 -8.46 18.81 -4.73
CA GLY A 81 -7.60 19.99 -4.66
C GLY A 81 -6.44 19.90 -3.65
N ASP A 82 -6.40 18.84 -2.82
CA ASP A 82 -5.23 18.55 -1.99
C ASP A 82 -3.97 18.36 -2.85
N ARG A 83 -2.80 18.43 -2.21
CA ARG A 83 -1.51 18.26 -2.85
C ARG A 83 -0.76 17.05 -2.29
N ALA A 84 -0.17 16.24 -3.16
CA ALA A 84 0.65 15.10 -2.82
C ALA A 84 2.04 15.22 -3.45
N MET A 85 3.02 14.53 -2.88
CA MET A 85 4.37 14.41 -3.42
C MET A 85 4.66 12.94 -3.72
N ALA A 86 4.86 12.57 -4.98
CA ALA A 86 5.21 11.21 -5.38
C ALA A 86 6.71 11.06 -5.63
N LEU A 87 7.34 10.12 -4.93
CA LEU A 87 8.72 9.73 -5.16
C LEU A 87 8.73 8.55 -6.13
N VAL A 88 9.10 8.82 -7.38
CA VAL A 88 8.95 7.86 -8.48
C VAL A 88 10.27 7.15 -8.74
N THR A 89 10.27 5.83 -8.55
CA THR A 89 11.41 4.94 -8.85
C THR A 89 11.06 3.89 -9.91
N GLY A 90 9.96 4.07 -10.63
CA GLY A 90 9.51 3.13 -11.66
C GLY A 90 8.05 3.33 -12.11
N GLN A 91 7.53 2.28 -12.75
CA GLN A 91 6.21 2.32 -13.39
C GLN A 91 5.08 2.34 -12.36
N PHE A 92 5.23 1.66 -11.23
CA PHE A 92 4.17 1.57 -10.22
C PHE A 92 4.07 2.88 -9.45
N GLY A 93 5.19 3.51 -9.09
CA GLY A 93 5.18 4.88 -8.54
C GLY A 93 4.53 5.89 -9.48
N THR A 94 4.84 5.83 -10.77
CA THR A 94 4.19 6.67 -11.80
C THR A 94 2.69 6.41 -11.89
N SER A 95 2.27 5.14 -11.85
CA SER A 95 0.87 4.74 -11.98
C SER A 95 0.05 5.13 -10.75
N TRP A 96 0.64 5.04 -9.56
CA TRP A 96 -0.02 5.50 -8.33
C TRP A 96 -0.21 7.02 -8.34
N ALA A 97 0.81 7.80 -8.74
CA ALA A 97 0.70 9.24 -8.92
C ALA A 97 -0.42 9.61 -9.92
N ASN A 98 -0.48 8.93 -11.08
CA ASN A 98 -1.54 9.11 -12.06
C ASN A 98 -2.94 8.82 -11.48
N ALA A 99 -3.07 7.79 -10.63
CA ALA A 99 -4.34 7.43 -10.01
C ALA A 99 -4.81 8.53 -9.04
N VAL A 100 -3.88 9.11 -8.26
CA VAL A 100 -4.17 10.22 -7.35
C VAL A 100 -4.59 11.48 -8.11
N GLU A 101 -3.88 11.83 -9.20
CA GLU A 101 -4.24 12.97 -10.05
C GLU A 101 -5.66 12.83 -10.63
N ARG A 102 -6.04 11.63 -11.07
CA ARG A 102 -7.37 11.35 -11.62
C ARG A 102 -8.51 11.55 -10.62
N LEU A 103 -8.21 11.54 -9.32
CA LEU A 103 -9.19 11.86 -8.28
C LEU A 103 -9.33 13.37 -8.04
N GLY A 104 -8.52 14.20 -8.72
CA GLY A 104 -8.54 15.66 -8.60
C GLY A 104 -7.58 16.23 -7.56
N VAL A 105 -6.54 15.46 -7.20
CA VAL A 105 -5.45 15.87 -6.31
C VAL A 105 -4.29 16.38 -7.16
N ARG A 106 -3.61 17.45 -6.73
CA ARG A 106 -2.39 17.93 -7.39
C ARG A 106 -1.22 17.05 -6.95
N VAL A 107 -0.45 16.51 -7.89
CA VAL A 107 0.68 15.63 -7.55
C VAL A 107 1.97 16.20 -8.10
N ASP A 108 2.88 16.57 -7.19
CA ASP A 108 4.26 16.87 -7.53
C ASP A 108 5.03 15.55 -7.61
N ARG A 109 5.92 15.44 -8.60
CA ARG A 109 6.69 14.21 -8.81
C ARG A 109 8.18 14.51 -8.72
N ILE A 110 8.89 13.74 -7.90
CA ILE A 110 10.34 13.67 -7.95
C ILE A 110 10.71 12.36 -8.63
N ASP A 111 11.13 12.44 -9.88
CA ASP A 111 11.56 11.28 -10.66
C ASP A 111 13.03 10.95 -10.34
N PHE A 112 13.26 9.69 -9.97
CA PHE A 112 14.57 9.10 -9.70
C PHE A 112 14.95 8.05 -10.76
N GLY A 113 14.14 7.92 -11.81
CA GLY A 113 14.33 6.94 -12.87
C GLY A 113 14.01 5.53 -12.40
N ARG A 114 14.79 4.56 -12.88
CA ARG A 114 14.54 3.12 -12.67
C ARG A 114 15.75 2.34 -12.15
N ASN A 115 16.79 3.04 -11.71
CA ASN A 115 18.08 2.43 -11.40
C ASN A 115 18.57 2.73 -9.98
N ALA A 116 17.90 3.63 -9.25
CA ALA A 116 18.30 4.04 -7.92
C ALA A 116 17.06 4.25 -7.03
N PRO A 117 17.20 4.00 -5.72
CA PRO A 117 16.21 4.42 -4.73
C PRO A 117 15.97 5.93 -4.74
N ALA A 118 14.84 6.34 -4.17
CA ALA A 118 14.55 7.73 -3.91
C ALA A 118 15.62 8.34 -2.97
N ASP A 119 16.14 9.51 -3.35
CA ASP A 119 17.10 10.26 -2.55
C ASP A 119 16.38 11.05 -1.44
N PRO A 120 16.64 10.74 -0.16
CA PRO A 120 16.04 11.47 0.95
C PRO A 120 16.40 12.96 0.98
N ALA A 121 17.58 13.36 0.47
CA ALA A 121 17.97 14.77 0.43
C ALA A 121 17.07 15.57 -0.54
N ARG A 122 16.77 15.00 -1.72
CA ARG A 122 15.87 15.64 -2.70
C ARG A 122 14.45 15.77 -2.17
N LEU A 123 13.97 14.78 -1.40
CA LEU A 123 12.69 14.92 -0.68
C LEU A 123 12.76 16.09 0.32
N ALA A 124 13.79 16.13 1.16
CA ALA A 124 13.92 17.16 2.18
C ALA A 124 13.95 18.57 1.57
N ASP A 125 14.67 18.75 0.45
CA ASP A 125 14.72 20.03 -0.26
C ASP A 125 13.35 20.44 -0.81
N ALA A 126 12.60 19.50 -1.40
CA ALA A 126 11.25 19.76 -1.89
C ALA A 126 10.27 20.13 -0.75
N LEU A 127 10.36 19.44 0.39
CA LEU A 127 9.52 19.74 1.56
C LEU A 127 9.88 21.08 2.22
N ARG A 128 11.17 21.46 2.27
CA ARG A 128 11.58 22.80 2.75
C ARG A 128 11.11 23.91 1.83
N ALA A 129 11.07 23.65 0.52
CA ALA A 129 10.53 24.60 -0.46
C ALA A 129 9.01 24.79 -0.32
N ASP A 130 8.29 23.82 0.23
CA ASP A 130 6.85 23.92 0.51
C ASP A 130 6.58 24.70 1.82
N VAL A 131 6.96 25.98 1.83
CA VAL A 131 6.87 26.86 3.01
C VAL A 131 5.46 26.98 3.60
N ARG A 132 4.42 26.72 2.79
CA ARG A 132 3.01 26.74 3.20
C ARG A 132 2.52 25.38 3.71
N GLN A 133 3.36 24.34 3.65
CA GLN A 133 3.08 22.98 4.09
C GLN A 133 1.80 22.38 3.46
N GLU A 134 1.62 22.64 2.17
CA GLU A 134 0.46 22.23 1.39
C GLU A 134 0.50 20.74 1.02
N ILE A 135 1.69 20.13 0.96
CA ILE A 135 1.84 18.70 0.68
C ILE A 135 1.21 17.88 1.82
N LYS A 136 0.06 17.27 1.55
CA LYS A 136 -0.68 16.48 2.52
C LYS A 136 -0.02 15.14 2.79
N ALA A 137 0.49 14.48 1.75
CA ALA A 137 1.15 13.18 1.86
C ALA A 137 2.27 12.99 0.83
N VAL A 138 3.30 12.25 1.24
CA VAL A 138 4.37 11.71 0.41
C VAL A 138 4.02 10.26 0.05
N LEU A 139 4.07 9.93 -1.24
CA LEU A 139 3.75 8.62 -1.80
C LEU A 139 5.03 7.93 -2.28
N LEU A 140 5.25 6.69 -1.88
CA LEU A 140 6.45 5.92 -2.21
C LEU A 140 6.13 4.43 -2.36
N THR A 141 6.62 3.77 -3.40
CA THR A 141 6.63 2.30 -3.44
C THR A 141 7.78 1.77 -2.59
N HIS A 142 7.55 0.83 -1.68
CA HIS A 142 8.66 0.16 -0.97
C HIS A 142 9.53 -0.61 -1.98
N VAL A 143 8.91 -1.37 -2.89
CA VAL A 143 9.57 -2.00 -4.04
C VAL A 143 8.77 -1.68 -5.29
N ASP A 144 9.37 -0.98 -6.25
CA ASP A 144 8.74 -0.82 -7.58
C ASP A 144 9.02 -2.07 -8.42
N THR A 145 7.97 -2.84 -8.70
CA THR A 145 8.10 -4.14 -9.37
C THR A 145 8.70 -4.01 -10.77
N ALA A 146 8.52 -2.89 -11.46
CA ALA A 146 8.96 -2.72 -12.85
C ALA A 146 10.46 -2.40 -12.95
N SER A 147 11.05 -1.78 -11.92
CA SER A 147 12.47 -1.44 -11.88
C SER A 147 13.27 -2.32 -10.92
N THR A 148 12.61 -3.10 -10.06
CA THR A 148 13.20 -3.87 -8.94
C THR A 148 13.85 -3.01 -7.86
N VAL A 149 13.71 -1.67 -7.96
CA VAL A 149 14.25 -0.75 -6.97
C VAL A 149 13.50 -0.91 -5.66
N LYS A 150 14.24 -1.17 -4.59
CA LYS A 150 13.78 -1.11 -3.20
C LYS A 150 14.17 0.22 -2.58
N ASN A 151 13.19 0.95 -2.06
CA ASN A 151 13.38 2.24 -1.40
C ASN A 151 13.65 2.08 0.09
N ASP A 152 14.52 2.94 0.63
CA ASP A 152 14.79 3.01 2.06
C ASP A 152 13.72 3.89 2.74
N VAL A 153 12.65 3.25 3.19
CA VAL A 153 11.50 3.92 3.82
C VAL A 153 11.90 4.63 5.12
N ALA A 154 12.82 4.05 5.90
CA ALA A 154 13.29 4.65 7.15
C ALA A 154 14.10 5.94 6.88
N ALA A 155 14.97 5.92 5.87
CA ALA A 155 15.72 7.11 5.47
C ALA A 155 14.79 8.21 4.92
N ILE A 156 13.77 7.84 4.14
CA ILE A 156 12.73 8.76 3.66
C ILE A 156 11.97 9.38 4.84
N ARG A 157 11.57 8.57 5.83
CA ARG A 157 10.94 9.08 7.05
C ARG A 157 11.83 10.07 7.79
N SER A 158 13.09 9.70 8.02
CA SER A 158 14.06 10.56 8.71
C SER A 158 14.25 11.90 7.99
N ALA A 159 14.27 11.90 6.66
CA ALA A 159 14.37 13.13 5.88
C ALA A 159 13.11 14.00 5.99
N LEU A 160 11.92 13.40 5.94
CA LEU A 160 10.65 14.10 6.16
C LEU A 160 10.65 14.78 7.53
N ASP A 161 11.06 14.08 8.58
CA ASP A 161 11.11 14.61 9.95
C ASP A 161 12.11 15.71 10.15
N GLY A 162 13.29 15.57 9.55
CA GLY A 162 14.32 16.60 9.59
C GLY A 162 13.86 17.94 8.97
N THR A 163 12.75 17.98 8.24
CA THR A 163 12.15 19.23 7.74
C THR A 163 11.07 19.82 8.64
N GLY A 164 10.54 19.04 9.60
CA GLY A 164 9.37 19.44 10.39
C GLY A 164 8.06 19.51 9.59
N HIS A 165 8.04 18.98 8.37
CA HIS A 165 6.86 19.02 7.50
C HIS A 165 5.78 18.04 7.98
N PRO A 166 4.51 18.44 8.08
CA PRO A 166 3.46 17.61 8.68
C PRO A 166 2.88 16.58 7.71
N ALA A 167 3.54 16.32 6.57
CA ALA A 167 3.02 15.40 5.55
C ALA A 167 2.91 13.98 6.11
N LEU A 168 1.91 13.24 5.67
CA LEU A 168 1.81 11.81 5.92
C LEU A 168 2.77 11.04 5.00
N LEU A 169 3.28 9.90 5.45
CA LEU A 169 4.05 8.97 4.62
C LEU A 169 3.16 7.78 4.24
N ALA A 170 2.80 7.67 2.96
CA ALA A 170 2.05 6.55 2.41
C ALA A 170 2.96 5.66 1.56
N VAL A 171 2.99 4.37 1.88
CA VAL A 171 3.90 3.41 1.26
C VAL A 171 3.15 2.26 0.59
N ASP A 172 3.44 2.03 -0.68
CA ASP A 172 2.95 0.85 -1.39
C ASP A 172 3.90 -0.33 -1.17
N CYS A 173 3.40 -1.33 -0.45
CA CYS A 173 4.09 -2.58 -0.14
C CYS A 173 3.49 -3.78 -0.87
N ILE A 174 2.71 -3.59 -1.94
CA ILE A 174 2.09 -4.68 -2.70
C ILE A 174 3.15 -5.70 -3.14
N ALA A 175 4.31 -5.24 -3.62
CA ALA A 175 5.38 -6.10 -4.11
C ALA A 175 6.31 -6.66 -3.02
N SER A 176 6.28 -6.10 -1.81
CA SER A 176 7.26 -6.38 -0.76
C SER A 176 6.66 -7.01 0.50
N LEU A 177 5.35 -6.91 0.72
CA LEU A 177 4.66 -7.51 1.86
C LEU A 177 4.86 -9.03 1.90
N GLY A 178 5.48 -9.53 2.97
CA GLY A 178 5.82 -10.94 3.12
C GLY A 178 7.09 -11.38 2.37
N CYS A 179 7.77 -10.45 1.69
CA CYS A 179 9.02 -10.70 0.95
C CYS A 179 10.22 -9.99 1.58
N ASP A 180 10.09 -8.69 1.85
CA ASP A 180 11.14 -7.85 2.43
C ASP A 180 10.76 -7.42 3.86
N PRO A 181 11.74 -7.17 4.74
CA PRO A 181 11.48 -6.55 6.04
C PRO A 181 10.73 -5.23 5.87
N PHE A 182 9.69 -5.02 6.67
CA PHE A 182 8.92 -3.79 6.71
C PHE A 182 8.44 -3.53 8.13
N GLU A 183 8.73 -2.34 8.66
CA GLU A 183 8.43 -1.98 10.04
C GLU A 183 7.51 -0.76 10.07
N MET A 184 6.20 -0.94 9.86
CA MET A 184 5.27 0.20 9.70
C MET A 184 5.36 1.21 10.86
N ASP A 185 5.27 0.73 12.11
CA ASP A 185 5.30 1.61 13.29
C ASP A 185 6.70 2.21 13.50
N LEU A 186 7.74 1.38 13.43
CA LEU A 186 9.12 1.82 13.66
C LEU A 186 9.58 2.85 12.61
N TRP A 187 9.13 2.71 11.37
CA TRP A 187 9.47 3.63 10.29
C TRP A 187 8.48 4.79 10.15
N GLY A 188 7.52 4.92 11.08
CA GLY A 188 6.57 6.03 11.12
C GLY A 188 5.75 6.17 9.82
N VAL A 189 5.36 5.03 9.24
CA VAL A 189 4.53 4.98 8.04
C VAL A 189 3.08 5.21 8.44
N ASP A 190 2.46 6.23 7.84
CA ASP A 190 1.09 6.62 8.18
C ASP A 190 0.04 5.77 7.43
N VAL A 191 0.33 5.36 6.19
CA VAL A 191 -0.52 4.46 5.41
C VAL A 191 0.33 3.44 4.67
N MET A 192 -0.06 2.17 4.72
CA MET A 192 0.58 1.09 3.97
C MET A 192 -0.45 0.38 3.10
N VAL A 193 -0.09 0.06 1.86
CA VAL A 193 -0.93 -0.71 0.93
C VAL A 193 -0.33 -2.08 0.67
N GLY A 194 -1.17 -3.13 0.64
CA GLY A 194 -0.75 -4.49 0.30
C GLY A 194 -1.83 -5.25 -0.49
N ALA A 195 -1.46 -6.41 -1.03
CA ALA A 195 -2.38 -7.27 -1.77
C ALA A 195 -2.07 -8.77 -1.60
N SER A 196 -3.08 -9.59 -1.82
CA SER A 196 -3.08 -11.03 -1.52
C SER A 196 -2.18 -11.88 -2.44
N GLN A 197 -2.01 -11.46 -3.70
CA GLN A 197 -1.38 -12.26 -4.77
C GLN A 197 0.13 -12.10 -4.95
N LYS A 198 0.81 -11.56 -3.94
CA LYS A 198 2.24 -11.29 -3.95
C LYS A 198 2.92 -12.13 -2.87
N GLY A 199 3.62 -11.53 -1.91
CA GLY A 199 4.30 -12.30 -0.85
C GLY A 199 3.37 -13.08 0.09
N LEU A 200 2.07 -12.77 0.12
CA LEU A 200 1.07 -13.55 0.86
C LEU A 200 0.65 -14.86 0.15
N MET A 201 1.03 -15.05 -1.12
CA MET A 201 0.87 -16.30 -1.87
C MET A 201 -0.56 -16.88 -1.89
N THR A 202 -1.54 -16.01 -2.08
CA THR A 202 -2.97 -16.36 -2.23
C THR A 202 -3.50 -15.82 -3.58
N PRO A 203 -4.72 -16.15 -4.04
CA PRO A 203 -5.22 -15.62 -5.31
C PRO A 203 -5.39 -14.10 -5.28
N PRO A 204 -5.38 -13.43 -6.45
CA PRO A 204 -5.80 -12.04 -6.53
C PRO A 204 -7.26 -11.90 -6.14
N GLY A 205 -7.56 -10.94 -5.27
CA GLY A 205 -8.93 -10.69 -4.84
C GLY A 205 -9.06 -9.94 -3.51
N LEU A 206 -7.98 -9.81 -2.74
CA LEU A 206 -7.98 -8.98 -1.54
C LEU A 206 -6.89 -7.89 -1.61
N GLY A 207 -7.31 -6.68 -1.22
CA GLY A 207 -6.47 -5.53 -1.01
C GLY A 207 -6.51 -5.12 0.47
N PHE A 208 -5.39 -4.65 0.98
CA PHE A 208 -5.24 -4.30 2.39
C PHE A 208 -4.71 -2.87 2.51
N VAL A 209 -5.31 -2.09 3.39
CA VAL A 209 -4.83 -0.75 3.75
C VAL A 209 -4.64 -0.71 5.25
N TRP A 210 -3.39 -0.57 5.70
CA TRP A 210 -3.10 -0.23 7.09
C TRP A 210 -2.97 1.28 7.21
N PHE A 211 -3.42 1.83 8.33
CA PHE A 211 -3.37 3.27 8.56
C PHE A 211 -3.19 3.61 10.05
N SER A 212 -2.38 4.62 10.32
CA SER A 212 -2.11 5.11 11.67
C SER A 212 -3.25 5.96 12.22
N ASP A 213 -3.29 6.16 13.54
CA ASP A 213 -4.22 7.11 14.17
C ASP A 213 -4.01 8.54 13.65
N ARG A 214 -2.75 8.90 13.34
CA ARG A 214 -2.41 10.19 12.73
C ARG A 214 -3.02 10.36 11.34
N ALA A 215 -3.00 9.31 10.51
CA ALA A 215 -3.68 9.32 9.22
C ALA A 215 -5.20 9.44 9.40
N ALA A 216 -5.79 8.64 10.29
CA ALA A 216 -7.23 8.68 10.57
C ALA A 216 -7.71 10.06 11.02
N GLU A 217 -6.98 10.71 11.92
CA GLU A 217 -7.30 12.06 12.41
C GLU A 217 -7.17 13.11 11.29
N ARG A 218 -6.01 13.17 10.63
CA ARG A 218 -5.72 14.19 9.61
C ARG A 218 -6.64 14.07 8.39
N CYS A 219 -7.15 12.89 8.12
CA CYS A 219 -7.98 12.58 6.96
C CYS A 219 -9.46 12.40 7.28
N ARG A 220 -9.90 12.68 8.51
CA ARG A 220 -11.31 12.55 8.92
C ARG A 220 -12.27 13.28 7.97
N ALA A 221 -11.88 14.47 7.50
CA ALA A 221 -12.67 15.33 6.62
C ALA A 221 -12.39 15.13 5.11
N SER A 222 -11.63 14.11 4.70
CA SER A 222 -11.39 13.81 3.28
C SER A 222 -12.71 13.56 2.53
N ASP A 223 -12.88 14.21 1.37
CA ASP A 223 -14.16 14.26 0.63
C ASP A 223 -14.26 13.29 -0.56
N LEU A 224 -13.22 12.49 -0.80
CA LEU A 224 -13.16 11.56 -1.94
C LEU A 224 -13.67 10.15 -1.61
N ARG A 225 -13.74 9.75 -0.34
CA ARG A 225 -14.14 8.39 0.05
C ARG A 225 -15.63 8.16 -0.19
N THR A 226 -15.93 7.01 -0.78
CA THR A 226 -17.30 6.48 -0.92
C THR A 226 -17.52 5.41 0.16
N PRO A 227 -18.77 4.99 0.43
CA PRO A 227 -19.03 3.95 1.43
C PRO A 227 -18.28 2.63 1.20
N TYR A 228 -17.96 2.30 -0.05
CA TYR A 228 -17.17 1.09 -0.35
C TYR A 228 -15.71 1.24 0.08
N TRP A 229 -15.14 2.43 -0.14
CA TRP A 229 -13.74 2.74 0.12
C TRP A 229 -13.47 3.28 1.52
N ASP A 230 -14.47 3.68 2.29
CA ASP A 230 -14.28 4.16 3.66
C ASP A 230 -13.64 3.06 4.53
N TRP A 231 -12.46 3.34 5.08
CA TRP A 231 -11.75 2.40 5.95
C TRP A 231 -12.33 2.34 7.37
N THR A 232 -13.15 3.32 7.76
CA THR A 232 -13.61 3.50 9.15
C THR A 232 -14.51 2.36 9.62
N PRO A 233 -15.52 1.90 8.86
CA PRO A 233 -16.32 0.75 9.27
C PRO A 233 -15.62 -0.60 9.08
N ARG A 234 -14.38 -0.61 8.56
CA ARG A 234 -13.64 -1.84 8.18
C ARG A 234 -12.53 -2.21 9.15
N ALA A 235 -12.17 -1.30 10.05
CA ALA A 235 -11.02 -1.40 10.93
C ALA A 235 -11.43 -1.44 12.41
#